data_AF-Q0RIX8-F1
#
_entry.id   AF-Q0RIX8-F1
#
_cell.length_a   1.000
_cell.length_b   1.000
_cell.length_c   1.000
_cell.angle_alpha   90.00
_cell.angle_beta   90.00
_cell.angle_gamma   90.00
#
_symmetry.space_group_name_H-M   'P 1'
#
loop_
_entity.id
_entity.type
_entity.pdbx_description
1 polymer ?
#
loop_
_entity_poly.entity_id
_entity_poly.type
_entity_poly.pdbx_seq_one_letter_code
_entity_poly.pdbx_strand_id
1 'polypeptide(L)'
;MRTRSDVDAALTRLRSGGAQLAAELLDLDALIDRHLGDPPRLRGRTAAIAADARRRLVGLWETHAALNDLLTAAAAERGEGPRLGARRTARLAALLDAEPDGDRPAGAAGAAEGHDAAARTPAHRRLEEALASVRALRAAADEIIAARAAHREALAPLGRHLAEAQATAQRLGLTPGGAGPRGAEADDGAVDDEVPALATARAALALAQAAVAADPLDVPAELLTAVGDALAPALDAVAALARAHDHLAADLAAADALLAQVVAAAQVGERRAREVVERISGHADGLLRLSDGWFDAPRRGLRPWLDRLSAAGEAGDWRLVAYGLPAWRRTAQATLATATTIAETNAAPVRRRDELRGLLRALRAKAGRTGLGESAALEASYAPALAALGSAPIDLDRAEKLVRAYADALLAAAPARYPARPEEHA
;
A
#
# COMPACT_ATOMS: atom_id res chain seq x y z
N MET A 1 5.78 70.92 35.18
CA MET A 1 5.61 70.28 36.50
C MET A 1 4.36 69.42 36.44
N ARG A 2 4.43 68.14 36.83
CA ARG A 2 3.24 67.29 36.95
C ARG A 2 2.33 67.80 38.06
N THR A 3 1.03 67.84 37.79
CA THR A 3 0.03 68.12 38.82
C THR A 3 -0.22 66.87 39.68
N ARG A 4 -0.85 67.03 40.84
CA ARG A 4 -1.26 65.89 41.68
C ARG A 4 -2.13 64.89 40.90
N SER A 5 -3.05 65.40 40.07
CA SER A 5 -3.91 64.58 39.23
C SER A 5 -3.09 63.72 38.27
N ASP A 6 -2.02 64.27 37.70
CA ASP A 6 -1.14 63.53 36.78
C ASP A 6 -0.38 62.40 37.49
N VAL A 7 0.08 62.64 38.72
CA VAL A 7 0.77 61.64 39.55
C VAL A 7 -0.18 60.52 39.98
N ASP A 8 -1.38 60.85 40.47
CA ASP A 8 -2.38 59.87 40.90
C ASP A 8 -2.87 59.03 39.68
N ALA A 9 -3.03 59.65 38.51
CA ALA A 9 -3.36 58.94 37.26
C ALA A 9 -2.21 58.02 36.80
N ALA A 10 -0.96 58.45 36.91
CA ALA A 10 0.21 57.63 36.56
C ALA A 10 0.34 56.41 37.48
N LEU A 11 0.17 56.58 38.79
CA LEU A 11 0.17 55.47 39.76
C LEU A 11 -0.95 54.47 39.48
N THR A 12 -2.14 54.96 39.15
CA THR A 12 -3.28 54.09 38.81
C THR A 12 -2.99 53.27 37.55
N ARG A 13 -2.42 53.89 36.50
CA ARG A 13 -2.01 53.18 35.28
C ARG A 13 -0.92 52.13 35.55
N LEU A 14 0.10 52.47 36.33
CA LEU A 14 1.18 51.55 36.67
C LEU A 14 0.69 50.37 37.51
N ARG A 15 -0.23 50.58 38.47
CA ARG A 15 -0.84 49.49 39.24
C ARG A 15 -1.64 48.54 38.35
N SER A 16 -2.50 49.10 37.49
CA SER A 16 -3.31 48.33 36.55
C SER A 16 -2.42 47.51 35.61
N GLY A 17 -1.42 48.14 34.99
CA GLY A 17 -0.51 47.44 34.09
C GLY A 17 0.45 46.48 34.80
N GLY A 18 0.84 46.73 36.05
CA GLY A 18 1.59 45.78 36.87
C GLY A 18 0.79 44.51 37.16
N ALA A 19 -0.50 44.65 37.52
CA ALA A 19 -1.40 43.51 37.68
C ALA A 19 -1.61 42.73 36.37
N GLN A 20 -1.73 43.44 35.24
CA GLN A 20 -1.76 42.81 33.91
C GLN A 20 -0.47 42.04 33.62
N LEU A 21 0.70 42.64 33.87
CA LEU A 21 1.99 41.99 33.65
C LEU A 21 2.11 40.71 34.49
N ALA A 22 1.72 40.75 35.77
CA ALA A 22 1.72 39.57 36.64
C ALA A 22 0.86 38.43 36.07
N ALA A 23 -0.36 38.75 35.63
CA ALA A 23 -1.26 37.77 35.02
C ALA A 23 -0.68 37.18 33.73
N GLU A 24 -0.16 38.02 32.83
CA GLU A 24 0.42 37.55 31.57
C GLU A 24 1.69 36.72 31.78
N LEU A 25 2.49 37.03 32.82
CA LEU A 25 3.69 36.25 33.18
C LEU A 25 3.34 34.86 33.72
N LEU A 26 2.33 34.75 34.58
CA LEU A 26 1.84 33.45 35.07
C LEU A 26 1.33 32.58 33.91
N ASP A 27 0.55 33.17 33.00
CA ASP A 27 0.05 32.45 31.82
C ASP A 27 1.20 32.03 30.89
N LEU A 28 2.21 32.87 30.71
CA LEU A 28 3.37 32.58 29.87
C LEU A 28 4.24 31.48 30.48
N ASP A 29 4.45 31.50 31.80
CA ASP A 29 5.21 30.47 32.53
C ASP A 29 4.54 29.10 32.37
N ALA A 30 3.22 29.04 32.59
CA ALA A 30 2.43 27.81 32.40
C ALA A 30 2.45 27.31 30.94
N LEU A 31 2.44 28.23 29.96
CA LEU A 31 2.54 27.89 28.53
C LEU A 31 3.90 27.28 28.20
N ILE A 32 4.98 27.93 28.65
CA ILE A 32 6.36 27.50 28.43
C ILE A 32 6.59 26.12 29.04
N ASP A 33 6.16 25.89 30.28
CA ASP A 33 6.35 24.60 30.93
C ASP A 33 5.55 23.48 30.25
N ARG A 34 4.31 23.75 29.83
CA ARG A 34 3.48 22.75 29.15
C ARG A 34 4.01 22.37 27.77
N HIS A 35 4.49 23.33 27.00
CA HIS A 35 4.77 23.13 25.57
C HIS A 35 6.25 22.99 25.24
N LEU A 36 7.11 23.69 25.97
CA LEU A 36 8.56 23.64 25.76
C LEU A 36 9.21 22.56 26.65
N GLY A 37 8.58 22.14 27.74
CA GLY A 37 8.96 20.95 28.51
C GLY A 37 10.44 20.93 28.94
N ASP A 38 11.00 19.73 29.05
CA ASP A 38 12.39 19.52 29.48
C ASP A 38 13.43 19.98 28.44
N PRO A 39 14.33 20.93 28.78
CA PRO A 39 15.41 21.39 27.90
C PRO A 39 16.24 20.29 27.22
N PRO A 40 16.64 19.18 27.88
CA PRO A 40 17.49 18.16 27.24
C PRO A 40 16.84 17.40 26.08
N ARG A 41 15.51 17.52 25.89
CA ARG A 41 14.80 16.84 24.81
C ARG A 41 14.65 17.70 23.55
N LEU A 42 14.75 19.02 23.68
CA LEU A 42 14.68 19.94 22.55
C LEU A 42 16.02 19.99 21.81
N ARG A 43 15.99 20.19 20.49
CA ARG A 43 17.18 20.37 19.66
C ARG A 43 17.04 21.61 18.76
N GLY A 44 18.17 21.98 18.14
CA GLY A 44 18.27 23.00 17.10
C GLY A 44 17.58 24.33 17.43
N ARG A 45 16.74 24.81 16.51
CA ARG A 45 16.11 26.14 16.59
C ARG A 45 15.11 26.21 17.73
N THR A 46 14.31 25.15 17.94
CA THR A 46 13.35 25.09 19.03
C THR A 46 14.04 25.16 20.40
N ALA A 47 15.17 24.47 20.58
CA ALA A 47 15.94 24.54 21.81
C ALA A 47 16.50 25.96 22.07
N ALA A 48 17.00 26.63 21.02
CA ALA A 48 17.51 27.99 21.14
C ALA A 48 16.43 28.99 21.57
N ILE A 49 15.24 28.92 20.95
CA ILE A 49 14.09 29.76 21.30
C ILE A 49 13.61 29.46 22.73
N ALA A 50 13.52 28.18 23.11
CA ALA A 50 13.08 27.80 24.45
C ALA A 50 14.06 28.26 25.53
N ALA A 51 15.37 28.12 25.30
CA ALA A 51 16.40 28.59 26.22
C ALA A 51 16.37 30.12 26.36
N ASP A 52 16.19 30.85 25.25
CA ASP A 52 16.03 32.30 25.28
C ASP A 52 14.77 32.75 26.01
N ALA A 53 13.64 32.09 25.74
CA ALA A 53 12.39 32.36 26.41
C ALA A 53 12.49 32.19 27.93
N ARG A 54 13.13 31.10 28.40
CA ARG A 54 13.35 30.86 29.83
C ARG A 54 14.26 31.93 30.46
N ARG A 55 15.36 32.31 29.80
CA ARG A 55 16.23 33.39 30.30
C ARG A 55 15.49 34.73 30.40
N ARG A 56 14.74 35.10 29.36
CA ARG A 56 13.97 36.36 29.32
C ARG A 56 12.83 36.36 30.34
N LEU A 57 12.21 35.22 30.59
CA LEU A 57 11.16 35.10 31.61
C LEU A 57 11.68 35.40 33.03
N VAL A 58 12.89 34.93 33.37
CA VAL A 58 13.53 35.28 34.65
C VAL A 58 13.71 36.80 34.78
N GLY A 59 14.25 37.46 33.75
CA GLY A 59 14.43 38.92 33.76
C GLY A 59 13.11 39.70 33.81
N LEU A 60 12.01 39.14 33.26
CA LEU A 60 10.68 39.75 33.36
C LEU A 60 10.09 39.64 34.77
N TRP A 61 10.31 38.53 35.47
CA TRP A 61 9.93 38.39 36.88
C TRP A 61 10.72 39.34 37.78
N GLU A 62 12.02 39.52 37.54
CA GLU A 62 12.84 40.52 38.23
C GLU A 62 12.33 41.94 37.94
N THR A 63 11.97 42.23 36.69
CA THR A 63 11.38 43.52 36.29
C THR A 63 10.05 43.77 37.00
N HIS A 64 9.20 42.75 37.09
CA HIS A 64 7.94 42.81 37.82
C HIS A 64 8.16 43.06 39.33
N ALA A 65 9.13 42.37 39.96
CA ALA A 65 9.49 42.60 41.35
C ALA A 65 9.94 44.05 41.60
N ALA A 66 10.85 44.57 40.76
CA ALA A 66 11.31 45.96 40.85
C ALA A 66 10.17 46.99 40.65
N LEU A 67 9.24 46.72 39.74
CA LEU A 67 8.05 47.58 39.56
C LEU A 67 7.14 47.55 40.79
N ASN A 68 6.98 46.39 41.43
CA ASN A 68 6.17 46.24 42.64
C ASN A 68 6.81 46.96 43.86
N ASP A 69 8.14 46.88 43.99
CA ASP A 69 8.88 47.62 45.02
C ASP A 69 8.74 49.13 44.82
N LEU A 70 8.85 49.61 43.57
CA LEU A 70 8.61 51.01 43.22
C LEU A 70 7.19 51.44 43.56
N LEU A 71 6.18 50.64 43.22
CA LEU A 71 4.77 50.93 43.54
C LEU A 71 4.53 50.97 45.05
N THR A 72 5.21 50.12 45.82
CA THR A 72 5.15 50.09 47.29
C THR A 72 5.79 51.35 47.89
N ALA A 73 6.98 51.73 47.42
CA ALA A 73 7.65 52.96 47.82
C ALA A 73 6.84 54.21 47.46
N ALA A 74 6.24 54.24 46.26
CA ALA A 74 5.36 55.32 45.82
C ALA A 74 4.09 55.40 46.67
N ALA A 75 3.51 54.27 47.07
CA ALA A 75 2.36 54.24 47.97
C ALA A 75 2.70 54.80 49.37
N ALA A 76 3.88 54.44 49.90
CA ALA A 76 4.38 54.96 51.17
C ALA A 76 4.60 56.48 51.13
N GLU A 77 5.24 57.01 50.07
CA GLU A 77 5.48 58.46 49.92
C GLU A 77 4.17 59.24 49.64
N ARG A 78 3.19 58.60 49.00
CA ARG A 78 1.86 59.17 48.74
C ARG A 78 1.04 59.37 50.02
N GLY A 79 1.10 58.40 50.95
CA GLY A 79 0.38 58.38 52.22
C GLY A 79 -1.15 58.50 52.11
N GLU A 80 -1.84 58.44 53.25
CA GLU A 80 -3.32 58.47 53.32
C GLU A 80 -3.93 59.88 53.44
N GLY A 81 -3.08 60.91 53.57
CA GLY A 81 -3.54 62.28 53.83
C GLY A 81 -4.21 62.97 52.64
N PRO A 82 -5.23 63.82 52.86
CA PRO A 82 -5.96 64.52 51.79
C PRO A 82 -5.15 65.64 51.10
N ARG A 83 -4.01 66.07 51.67
CA ARG A 83 -3.15 67.14 51.13
C ARG A 83 -1.72 66.66 50.88
N LEU A 84 -1.26 66.75 49.63
CA LEU A 84 0.17 66.61 49.27
C LEU A 84 0.81 67.98 49.15
N GLY A 85 1.89 68.20 49.89
CA GLY A 85 2.75 69.36 49.70
C GLY A 85 3.57 69.26 48.42
N ALA A 86 3.91 70.40 47.82
CA ALA A 86 4.66 70.49 46.55
C ALA A 86 5.97 69.67 46.56
N ARG A 87 6.66 69.58 47.71
CA ARG A 87 7.87 68.75 47.87
C ARG A 87 7.61 67.25 47.71
N ARG A 88 6.51 66.74 48.27
CA ARG A 88 6.13 65.31 48.12
C ARG A 88 5.66 65.02 46.70
N THR A 89 4.91 65.92 46.08
CA THR A 89 4.52 65.78 44.66
C THR A 89 5.75 65.76 43.75
N ALA A 90 6.76 66.59 44.02
CA ALA A 90 8.02 66.57 43.28
C ALA A 90 8.81 65.27 43.52
N ARG A 91 8.83 64.73 44.74
CA ARG A 91 9.47 63.43 45.05
C ARG A 91 8.76 62.25 44.40
N LEU A 92 7.43 62.23 44.36
CA LEU A 92 6.66 61.19 43.67
C LEU A 92 6.83 61.29 42.15
N ALA A 93 6.78 62.50 41.60
CA ALA A 93 7.05 62.72 40.18
C ALA A 93 8.47 62.28 39.84
N ALA A 94 9.46 62.62 40.69
CA ALA A 94 10.81 62.10 40.60
C ALA A 94 10.77 60.58 40.67
N LEU A 95 10.28 59.91 41.71
CA LEU A 95 10.28 58.43 41.80
C LEU A 95 9.61 57.69 40.61
N LEU A 96 8.65 58.33 39.92
CA LEU A 96 8.01 57.78 38.72
C LEU A 96 8.79 58.06 37.42
N ASP A 97 9.55 59.16 37.39
CA ASP A 97 10.40 59.58 36.27
C ASP A 97 11.88 59.24 36.47
N ALA A 98 12.26 58.90 37.70
CA ALA A 98 13.63 58.78 38.19
C ALA A 98 14.11 57.36 38.01
N GLU A 99 15.28 57.32 37.41
CA GLU A 99 16.40 56.46 37.73
C GLU A 99 16.33 55.93 39.17
N PRO A 100 16.38 54.60 39.38
CA PRO A 100 16.85 54.09 40.64
C PRO A 100 18.34 54.43 40.70
N ASP A 101 18.67 55.54 41.35
CA ASP A 101 20.04 55.81 41.76
C ASP A 101 20.38 54.75 42.81
N GLY A 102 21.34 53.89 42.47
CA GLY A 102 21.83 52.86 43.36
C GLY A 102 22.60 53.49 44.50
N ASP A 103 21.92 53.84 45.59
CA ASP A 103 22.60 53.99 46.89
C ASP A 103 22.85 52.59 47.46
N ARG A 104 23.75 51.86 46.78
CA ARG A 104 24.32 50.59 47.26
C ARG A 104 25.70 50.94 47.82
N PRO A 105 25.95 50.76 49.13
CA PRO A 105 27.25 51.09 49.70
C PRO A 105 28.34 50.23 49.05
N ALA A 106 29.44 50.88 48.67
CA ALA A 106 30.58 50.28 48.00
C ALA A 106 31.17 49.11 48.80
N GLY A 107 30.99 47.90 48.29
CA GLY A 107 31.59 46.69 48.82
C GLY A 107 31.48 45.53 47.83
N ALA A 108 32.61 45.17 47.22
CA ALA A 108 32.85 44.04 46.30
C ALA A 108 32.38 44.22 44.85
N ALA A 109 33.30 44.74 44.04
CA ALA A 109 33.28 44.67 42.58
C ALA A 109 33.60 43.24 42.10
N GLY A 110 32.84 42.77 41.12
CA GLY A 110 33.12 41.52 40.41
C GLY A 110 32.13 41.23 39.28
N ALA A 111 32.50 41.66 38.07
CA ALA A 111 32.07 41.15 36.76
C ALA A 111 30.56 41.06 36.44
N ALA A 112 30.00 42.14 35.87
CA ALA A 112 28.78 42.10 35.05
C ALA A 112 28.67 43.33 34.13
N GLU A 113 29.59 43.48 33.17
CA GLU A 113 29.45 44.48 32.10
C GLU A 113 28.38 43.99 31.11
N GLY A 114 27.16 44.48 31.27
CA GLY A 114 26.04 44.19 30.36
C GLY A 114 24.65 44.59 30.86
N HIS A 115 24.46 44.87 32.16
CA HIS A 115 23.14 45.19 32.74
C HIS A 115 22.87 46.70 32.94
N ASP A 116 23.83 47.57 32.67
CA ASP A 116 23.80 48.96 33.16
C ASP A 116 23.06 49.97 32.25
N ALA A 117 22.50 49.50 31.12
CA ALA A 117 21.69 50.33 30.21
C ALA A 117 20.19 50.33 30.56
N ALA A 118 19.70 49.34 31.32
CA ALA A 118 18.28 49.24 31.72
C ALA A 118 17.91 50.16 32.91
N ALA A 119 18.89 50.83 33.51
CA ALA A 119 18.72 51.66 34.71
C ALA A 119 18.08 53.03 34.43
N ARG A 120 17.99 53.48 33.16
CA ARG A 120 17.61 54.86 32.82
C ARG A 120 16.20 55.03 32.26
N THR A 121 15.38 53.99 32.37
CA THR A 121 14.05 53.91 31.73
C THR A 121 12.95 54.31 32.73
N PRO A 122 12.11 55.33 32.43
CA PRO A 122 10.94 55.67 33.25
C PRO A 122 10.06 54.44 33.52
N ALA A 123 9.44 54.36 34.70
CA ALA A 123 8.68 53.17 35.12
C ALA A 123 7.58 52.76 34.14
N HIS A 124 6.93 53.73 33.50
CA HIS A 124 5.91 53.47 32.47
C HIS A 124 6.50 52.80 31.22
N ARG A 125 7.65 53.29 30.75
CA ARG A 125 8.33 52.72 29.59
C ARG A 125 8.90 51.34 29.91
N ARG A 126 9.42 51.10 31.12
CA ARG A 126 9.85 49.77 31.57
C ARG A 126 8.69 48.77 31.57
N LEU A 127 7.51 49.18 32.04
CA LEU A 127 6.30 48.36 31.98
C LEU A 127 5.88 48.06 30.53
N GLU A 128 5.89 49.07 29.65
CA GLU A 128 5.58 48.87 28.22
C GLU A 128 6.57 47.91 27.55
N GLU A 129 7.86 48.06 27.81
CA GLU A 129 8.94 47.18 27.33
C GLU A 129 8.79 45.75 27.86
N ALA A 130 8.37 45.58 29.12
CA ALA A 130 8.08 44.28 29.73
C ALA A 130 6.87 43.61 29.06
N LEU A 131 5.76 44.33 28.90
CA LEU A 131 4.56 43.82 28.21
C LEU A 131 4.86 43.49 26.74
N ALA A 132 5.64 44.32 26.05
CA ALA A 132 6.08 44.03 24.68
C ALA A 132 6.94 42.76 24.61
N SER A 133 7.82 42.56 25.60
CA SER A 133 8.64 41.35 25.72
C SER A 133 7.80 40.10 25.99
N VAL A 134 6.79 40.19 26.86
CA VAL A 134 5.84 39.09 27.12
C VAL A 134 5.10 38.68 25.84
N ARG A 135 4.59 39.66 25.08
CA ARG A 135 3.94 39.38 23.78
C ARG A 135 4.87 38.72 22.78
N ALA A 136 6.14 39.17 22.70
CA ALA A 136 7.13 38.57 21.82
C ALA A 136 7.45 37.11 22.22
N LEU A 137 7.58 36.83 23.52
CA LEU A 137 7.79 35.46 24.01
C LEU A 137 6.58 34.56 23.74
N ARG A 138 5.38 35.07 23.94
CA ARG A 138 4.14 34.36 23.62
C ARG A 138 4.07 34.02 22.13
N ALA A 139 4.35 34.98 21.24
CA ALA A 139 4.38 34.74 19.80
C ALA A 139 5.39 33.65 19.41
N ALA A 140 6.58 33.64 20.01
CA ALA A 140 7.58 32.61 19.77
C ALA A 140 7.14 31.22 20.26
N ALA A 141 6.46 31.14 21.41
CA ALA A 141 5.90 29.88 21.90
C ALA A 141 4.73 29.39 21.02
N ASP A 142 3.87 30.30 20.57
CA ASP A 142 2.76 30.00 19.66
C ASP A 142 3.27 29.47 18.30
N GLU A 143 4.38 30.00 17.78
CA GLU A 143 5.06 29.49 16.57
C GLU A 143 5.43 28.00 16.73
N ILE A 144 6.05 27.64 17.87
CA ILE A 144 6.45 26.25 18.17
C ILE A 144 5.22 25.34 18.31
N ILE A 145 4.17 25.81 19.00
CA ILE A 145 2.93 25.06 19.19
C ILE A 145 2.25 24.82 17.84
N ALA A 146 2.13 25.85 17.02
CA ALA A 146 1.53 25.78 15.69
C ALA A 146 2.32 24.83 14.78
N ALA A 147 3.66 24.90 14.79
CA ALA A 147 4.50 23.99 14.01
C ALA A 147 4.29 22.52 14.43
N ARG A 148 4.27 22.21 15.74
CA ARG A 148 3.96 20.86 16.21
C ARG A 148 2.57 20.41 15.78
N ALA A 149 1.57 21.28 15.89
CA ALA A 149 0.19 20.95 15.52
C ALA A 149 0.10 20.60 14.02
N ALA A 150 0.70 21.42 13.15
CA ALA A 150 0.74 21.20 11.72
C ALA A 150 1.42 19.86 11.36
N HIS A 151 2.56 19.55 11.95
CA HIS A 151 3.25 18.28 11.71
C HIS A 151 2.45 17.07 12.21
N ARG A 152 1.78 17.18 13.36
CA ARG A 152 0.91 16.10 13.86
C ARG A 152 -0.29 15.87 12.95
N GLU A 153 -0.90 16.95 12.46
CA GLU A 153 -2.01 16.87 11.51
C GLU A 153 -1.58 16.19 10.20
N ALA A 154 -0.38 16.51 9.70
CA ALA A 154 0.20 15.86 8.53
C ALA A 154 0.51 14.36 8.74
N LEU A 155 1.03 13.98 9.92
CA LEU A 155 1.38 12.60 10.25
C LEU A 155 0.19 11.72 10.65
N ALA A 156 -0.89 12.31 11.16
CA ALA A 156 -2.08 11.59 11.63
C ALA A 156 -2.70 10.62 10.59
N PRO A 157 -2.97 11.01 9.33
CA PRO A 157 -3.49 10.08 8.33
C PRO A 157 -2.52 8.94 8.03
N LEU A 158 -1.21 9.20 7.97
CA LEU A 158 -0.19 8.18 7.73
C LEU A 158 -0.15 7.16 8.88
N GLY A 159 -0.26 7.63 10.13
CA GLY A 159 -0.36 6.76 11.30
C GLY A 159 -1.60 5.87 11.30
N ARG A 160 -2.75 6.39 10.86
CA ARG A 160 -3.98 5.59 10.71
C ARG A 160 -3.84 4.49 9.66
N HIS A 161 -3.35 4.83 8.47
CA HIS A 161 -3.11 3.85 7.41
C HIS A 161 -2.13 2.76 7.85
N LEU A 162 -1.06 3.12 8.56
CA LEU A 162 -0.13 2.13 9.12
C LEU A 162 -0.83 1.20 10.12
N ALA A 163 -1.66 1.73 11.02
CA ALA A 163 -2.41 0.95 11.99
C ALA A 163 -3.42 -0.01 11.33
N GLU A 164 -4.14 0.44 10.29
CA GLU A 164 -5.06 -0.37 9.50
C GLU A 164 -4.34 -1.52 8.76
N ALA A 165 -3.17 -1.22 8.21
CA ALA A 165 -2.32 -2.22 7.55
C ALA A 165 -1.79 -3.25 8.56
N GLN A 166 -1.39 -2.81 9.75
CA GLN A 166 -0.99 -3.70 10.84
C GLN A 166 -2.14 -4.59 11.33
N ALA A 167 -3.33 -4.04 11.52
CA ALA A 167 -4.51 -4.80 11.90
C ALA A 167 -4.88 -5.84 10.83
N THR A 168 -4.76 -5.48 9.55
CA THR A 168 -4.94 -6.42 8.43
C THR A 168 -3.90 -7.52 8.46
N ALA A 169 -2.63 -7.18 8.66
CA ALA A 169 -1.55 -8.16 8.75
C ALA A 169 -1.76 -9.15 9.92
N GLN A 170 -2.15 -8.65 11.09
CA GLN A 170 -2.48 -9.46 12.26
C GLN A 170 -3.66 -10.40 12.00
N ARG A 171 -4.72 -9.92 11.31
CA ARG A 171 -5.86 -10.77 10.91
C ARG A 171 -5.44 -11.91 9.98
N LEU A 172 -4.42 -11.69 9.15
CA LEU A 172 -3.83 -12.71 8.27
C LEU A 172 -2.84 -13.65 8.99
N GLY A 173 -2.66 -13.49 10.31
CA GLY A 173 -1.71 -14.25 11.11
C GLY A 173 -0.25 -13.86 10.88
N LEU A 174 0.02 -12.68 10.31
CA LEU A 174 1.39 -12.15 10.18
C LEU A 174 1.78 -11.54 11.52
N THR A 175 2.72 -12.18 12.24
CA THR A 175 3.15 -11.66 13.54
C THR A 175 4.15 -10.52 13.35
N PRO A 176 3.90 -9.33 13.93
CA PRO A 176 4.89 -8.27 13.95
C PRO A 176 5.93 -8.59 15.04
N GLY A 177 7.17 -8.86 14.65
CA GLY A 177 8.24 -9.26 15.54
C GLY A 177 8.07 -10.68 16.07
N GLY A 178 8.77 -11.63 15.46
CA GLY A 178 8.71 -13.06 15.77
C GLY A 178 8.71 -13.41 17.26
N ALA A 179 7.52 -13.77 17.75
CA ALA A 179 7.31 -14.51 18.99
C ALA A 179 6.32 -15.66 18.72
N GLY A 180 6.49 -16.37 17.62
CA GLY A 180 5.95 -17.72 17.47
C GLY A 180 6.72 -18.70 18.37
N PRO A 181 6.09 -19.79 18.85
CA PRO A 181 6.77 -20.79 19.67
C PRO A 181 7.88 -21.42 18.82
N ARG A 182 9.12 -21.04 19.12
CA ARG A 182 10.33 -21.61 18.53
C ARG A 182 10.38 -23.10 18.84
N GLY A 183 10.19 -23.93 17.83
CA GLY A 183 10.76 -25.27 17.83
C GLY A 183 12.26 -25.11 18.06
N ALA A 184 12.79 -25.82 19.04
CA ALA A 184 14.20 -25.78 19.40
C ALA A 184 15.09 -26.09 18.19
N GLU A 185 16.23 -25.38 18.10
CA GLU A 185 17.36 -25.58 17.15
C GLU A 185 17.37 -24.68 15.89
N ALA A 186 17.81 -23.42 16.06
CA ALA A 186 18.57 -22.56 15.11
C ALA A 186 18.75 -21.17 15.78
N ASP A 187 19.90 -20.83 16.35
CA ASP A 187 21.12 -20.26 15.74
C ASP A 187 20.89 -19.05 14.80
N ASP A 188 21.36 -17.88 15.25
CA ASP A 188 21.49 -16.55 14.61
C ASP A 188 20.26 -15.83 13.95
N GLY A 189 19.29 -15.48 14.79
CA GLY A 189 19.18 -14.08 15.26
C GLY A 189 18.70 -12.95 14.34
N ALA A 190 18.24 -13.18 13.10
CA ALA A 190 17.42 -12.18 12.39
C ALA A 190 15.94 -12.41 12.70
N VAL A 191 15.31 -11.48 13.42
CA VAL A 191 13.85 -11.46 13.54
C VAL A 191 13.32 -11.07 12.15
N ASP A 192 13.07 -12.06 11.30
CA ASP A 192 12.43 -11.84 10.01
C ASP A 192 11.02 -11.33 10.28
N ASP A 193 10.85 -10.01 10.20
CA ASP A 193 9.53 -9.38 10.22
C ASP A 193 8.82 -9.87 8.95
N GLU A 194 7.68 -10.56 9.12
CA GLU A 194 6.99 -11.27 8.02
C GLU A 194 6.54 -10.32 6.89
N VAL A 195 6.53 -9.01 7.15
CA VAL A 195 6.36 -7.95 6.15
C VAL A 195 7.41 -6.86 6.40
N PRO A 196 8.61 -6.96 5.79
CA PRO A 196 9.70 -6.00 6.03
C PRO A 196 9.31 -4.54 5.74
N ALA A 197 8.44 -4.33 4.75
CA ALA A 197 7.92 -3.00 4.40
C ALA A 197 7.13 -2.35 5.56
N LEU A 198 6.35 -3.12 6.34
CA LEU A 198 5.65 -2.59 7.52
C LEU A 198 6.63 -2.15 8.62
N ALA A 199 7.73 -2.88 8.78
CA ALA A 199 8.80 -2.54 9.73
C ALA A 199 9.45 -1.21 9.35
N THR A 200 9.79 -1.05 8.07
CA THR A 200 10.37 0.18 7.51
C THR A 200 9.42 1.37 7.67
N ALA A 201 8.14 1.21 7.35
CA ALA A 201 7.13 2.26 7.52
C ALA A 201 6.97 2.68 9.00
N ARG A 202 6.99 1.71 9.92
CA ARG A 202 6.94 1.96 11.37
C ARG A 202 8.16 2.74 11.85
N ALA A 203 9.35 2.34 11.42
CA ALA A 203 10.59 3.02 11.76
C ALA A 203 10.62 4.46 11.22
N ALA A 204 10.20 4.66 9.97
CA ALA A 204 10.11 5.99 9.36
C ALA A 204 9.13 6.91 10.11
N LEU A 205 7.94 6.42 10.45
CA LEU A 205 6.95 7.19 11.21
C LEU A 205 7.47 7.54 12.62
N ALA A 206 8.09 6.58 13.31
CA ALA A 206 8.67 6.81 14.63
C ALA A 206 9.81 7.85 14.59
N LEU A 207 10.66 7.80 13.56
CA LEU A 207 11.72 8.77 13.32
C LEU A 207 11.16 10.18 13.08
N ALA A 208 10.13 10.30 12.23
CA ALA A 208 9.46 11.58 11.97
C ALA A 208 8.81 12.15 13.24
N GLN A 209 8.12 11.32 14.02
CA GLN A 209 7.52 11.73 15.30
C GLN A 209 8.58 12.19 16.31
N ALA A 210 9.72 11.50 16.38
CA ALA A 210 10.83 11.89 17.24
C ALA A 210 11.47 13.22 16.80
N ALA A 211 11.63 13.45 15.49
CA ALA A 211 12.13 14.71 14.95
C ALA A 211 11.20 15.89 15.28
N VAL A 212 9.88 15.71 15.07
CA VAL A 212 8.85 16.72 15.41
C VAL A 212 8.81 16.99 16.92
N ALA A 213 9.06 15.98 17.76
CA ALA A 213 9.14 16.16 19.20
C ALA A 213 10.37 16.98 19.61
N ALA A 214 11.51 16.74 18.97
CA ALA A 214 12.80 17.37 19.30
C ALA A 214 12.94 18.80 18.74
N ASP A 215 12.61 19.02 17.47
CA ASP A 215 12.72 20.33 16.81
C ASP A 215 11.63 20.55 15.76
N PRO A 216 10.39 20.90 16.17
CA PRO A 216 9.27 21.11 15.25
C PRO A 216 9.47 22.26 14.26
N LEU A 217 10.33 23.23 14.55
CA LEU A 217 10.58 24.38 13.68
C LEU A 217 11.53 24.08 12.53
N ASP A 218 12.29 22.98 12.60
CA ASP A 218 13.33 22.62 11.62
C ASP A 218 13.24 21.14 11.21
N VAL A 219 12.01 20.61 11.12
CA VAL A 219 11.77 19.26 10.61
C VAL A 219 12.00 19.24 9.10
N PRO A 220 12.94 18.42 8.59
CA PRO A 220 13.17 18.32 7.15
C PRO A 220 11.92 17.84 6.42
N ALA A 221 11.55 18.49 5.32
CA ALA A 221 10.39 18.10 4.51
C ALA A 221 10.56 16.68 3.94
N GLU A 222 11.81 16.30 3.63
CA GLU A 222 12.19 14.98 3.13
C GLU A 222 11.84 13.87 4.11
N LEU A 223 11.87 14.15 5.42
CA LEU A 223 11.54 13.16 6.45
C LEU A 223 10.05 12.80 6.41
N LEU A 224 9.17 13.77 6.16
CA LEU A 224 7.73 13.53 6.03
C LEU A 224 7.41 12.78 4.74
N THR A 225 8.04 13.17 3.63
CA THR A 225 7.92 12.45 2.36
C THR A 225 8.39 11.00 2.49
N ALA A 226 9.50 10.76 3.19
CA ALA A 226 10.03 9.42 3.45
C ALA A 226 9.05 8.51 4.21
N VAL A 227 8.19 9.05 5.09
CA VAL A 227 7.13 8.25 5.73
C VAL A 227 6.12 7.77 4.69
N GLY A 228 5.70 8.64 3.78
CA GLY A 228 4.78 8.29 2.68
C GLY A 228 5.40 7.24 1.75
N ASP A 229 6.65 7.45 1.34
CA ASP A 229 7.40 6.55 0.46
C ASP A 229 7.63 5.17 1.09
N ALA A 230 7.85 5.11 2.41
CA ALA A 230 7.96 3.84 3.14
C ALA A 230 6.61 3.16 3.33
N LEU A 231 5.53 3.92 3.47
CA LEU A 231 4.19 3.40 3.73
C LEU A 231 3.54 2.80 2.47
N ALA A 232 3.70 3.43 1.31
CA ALA A 232 3.13 2.95 0.05
C ALA A 232 3.42 1.45 -0.25
N PRO A 233 4.69 0.99 -0.27
CA PRO A 233 4.99 -0.43 -0.51
C PRO A 233 4.45 -1.35 0.59
N ALA A 234 4.34 -0.85 1.83
CA ALA A 234 3.76 -1.62 2.93
C ALA A 234 2.26 -1.85 2.73
N LEU A 235 1.52 -0.82 2.30
CA LEU A 235 0.10 -0.92 1.98
C LEU A 235 -0.13 -1.87 0.80
N ASP A 236 0.67 -1.76 -0.26
CA ASP A 236 0.55 -2.63 -1.43
C ASP A 236 0.83 -4.10 -1.08
N ALA A 237 1.87 -4.36 -0.28
CA ALA A 237 2.22 -5.71 0.16
C ALA A 237 1.09 -6.33 1.00
N VAL A 238 0.57 -5.59 2.00
CA VAL A 238 -0.52 -6.07 2.86
C VAL A 238 -1.80 -6.28 2.03
N ALA A 239 -2.13 -5.38 1.11
CA ALA A 239 -3.29 -5.52 0.25
C ALA A 239 -3.17 -6.73 -0.70
N ALA A 240 -1.96 -7.02 -1.22
CA ALA A 240 -1.72 -8.20 -2.03
C ALA A 240 -1.90 -9.50 -1.23
N LEU A 241 -1.37 -9.55 -0.01
CA LEU A 241 -1.53 -10.70 0.90
C LEU A 241 -3.00 -10.89 1.30
N ALA A 242 -3.72 -9.81 1.61
CA ALA A 242 -5.14 -9.86 1.92
C ALA A 242 -5.95 -10.40 0.75
N ARG A 243 -5.69 -9.92 -0.48
CA ARG A 243 -6.36 -10.46 -1.68
C ARG A 243 -6.08 -11.94 -1.88
N ALA A 244 -4.83 -12.38 -1.73
CA ALA A 244 -4.45 -13.78 -1.87
C ALA A 244 -5.15 -14.68 -0.83
N HIS A 245 -5.25 -14.21 0.41
CA HIS A 245 -5.98 -14.89 1.47
C HIS A 245 -7.49 -14.96 1.18
N ASP A 246 -8.10 -13.83 0.87
CA ASP A 246 -9.56 -13.74 0.68
C ASP A 246 -10.06 -14.51 -0.54
N HIS A 247 -9.22 -14.65 -1.58
CA HIS A 247 -9.57 -15.41 -2.79
C HIS A 247 -9.22 -16.90 -2.70
N LEU A 248 -8.58 -17.36 -1.62
CA LEU A 248 -8.07 -18.72 -1.48
C LEU A 248 -9.12 -19.79 -1.78
N ALA A 249 -10.30 -19.67 -1.18
CA ALA A 249 -11.38 -20.64 -1.34
C ALA A 249 -11.89 -20.69 -2.80
N ALA A 250 -12.03 -19.52 -3.44
CA ALA A 250 -12.42 -19.44 -4.84
C ALA A 250 -11.34 -20.02 -5.78
N ASP A 251 -10.07 -19.77 -5.46
CA ASP A 251 -8.93 -20.28 -6.22
C ASP A 251 -8.79 -21.81 -6.13
N LEU A 252 -9.05 -22.39 -4.96
CA LEU A 252 -9.13 -23.85 -4.76
C LEU A 252 -10.31 -24.46 -5.52
N ALA A 253 -11.50 -23.84 -5.46
CA ALA A 253 -12.66 -24.30 -6.23
C ALA A 253 -12.42 -24.24 -7.74
N ALA A 254 -11.74 -23.19 -8.22
CA ALA A 254 -11.34 -23.08 -9.62
C ALA A 254 -10.30 -24.15 -10.02
N ALA A 255 -9.42 -24.55 -9.11
CA ALA A 255 -8.50 -25.66 -9.32
C ALA A 255 -9.23 -27.00 -9.41
N ASP A 256 -10.21 -27.28 -8.54
CA ASP A 256 -11.05 -28.48 -8.66
C ASP A 256 -11.80 -28.53 -10.00
N ALA A 257 -12.36 -27.39 -10.44
CA ALA A 257 -13.03 -27.29 -11.73
C ALA A 257 -12.06 -27.56 -12.90
N LEU A 258 -10.83 -27.05 -12.83
CA LEU A 258 -9.79 -27.33 -13.83
C LEU A 258 -9.40 -28.81 -13.85
N LEU A 259 -9.27 -29.45 -12.69
CA LEU A 259 -9.00 -30.88 -12.61
C LEU A 259 -10.13 -31.71 -13.25
N ALA A 260 -11.39 -31.33 -13.01
CA ALA A 260 -12.54 -31.96 -13.66
C ALA A 260 -12.49 -31.84 -15.19
N GLN A 261 -12.05 -30.69 -15.72
CA GLN A 261 -11.85 -30.51 -17.16
C GLN A 261 -10.76 -31.43 -17.72
N VAL A 262 -9.63 -31.57 -17.01
CA VAL A 262 -8.55 -32.50 -17.41
C VAL A 262 -9.07 -33.93 -17.47
N VAL A 263 -9.80 -34.37 -16.44
CA VAL A 263 -10.39 -35.72 -16.39
C VAL A 263 -11.37 -35.93 -17.54
N ALA A 264 -12.25 -34.97 -17.82
CA ALA A 264 -13.20 -35.06 -18.92
C ALA A 264 -12.49 -35.18 -20.28
N ALA A 265 -11.47 -34.36 -20.54
CA ALA A 265 -10.68 -34.41 -21.77
C ALA A 265 -9.95 -35.75 -21.93
N ALA A 266 -9.34 -36.27 -20.86
CA ALA A 266 -8.70 -37.59 -20.85
C ALA A 266 -9.69 -38.71 -21.20
N GLN A 267 -10.88 -38.71 -20.59
CA GLN A 267 -11.93 -39.69 -20.88
C GLN A 267 -12.45 -39.60 -22.32
N VAL A 268 -12.56 -38.38 -22.89
CA VAL A 268 -12.87 -38.22 -24.32
C VAL A 268 -11.78 -38.88 -25.16
N GLY A 269 -10.50 -38.63 -24.87
CA GLY A 269 -9.38 -39.23 -25.59
C GLY A 269 -9.38 -40.76 -25.56
N GLU A 270 -9.69 -41.35 -24.40
CA GLU A 270 -9.84 -42.80 -24.26
C GLU A 270 -11.03 -43.34 -25.06
N ARG A 271 -12.19 -42.69 -25.02
CA ARG A 271 -13.37 -43.09 -25.80
C ARG A 271 -13.07 -43.06 -27.30
N ARG A 272 -12.37 -42.02 -27.77
CA ARG A 272 -11.94 -41.91 -29.18
C ARG A 272 -10.94 -43.01 -29.56
N ALA A 273 -10.00 -43.32 -28.68
CA ALA A 273 -9.08 -44.44 -28.90
C ALA A 273 -9.84 -45.77 -29.04
N ARG A 274 -10.78 -46.08 -28.13
CA ARG A 274 -11.63 -47.29 -28.21
C ARG A 274 -12.42 -47.32 -29.52
N GLU A 275 -13.01 -46.19 -29.91
CA GLU A 275 -13.76 -46.07 -31.17
C GLU A 275 -12.89 -46.39 -32.40
N VAL A 276 -11.64 -45.93 -32.44
CA VAL A 276 -10.70 -46.27 -33.54
C VAL A 276 -10.38 -47.77 -33.55
N VAL A 277 -10.11 -48.37 -32.38
CA VAL A 277 -9.82 -49.81 -32.29
C VAL A 277 -11.01 -50.62 -32.81
N GLU A 278 -12.22 -50.32 -32.33
CA GLU A 278 -13.44 -51.06 -32.69
C GLU A 278 -13.82 -50.88 -34.17
N ARG A 279 -13.67 -49.66 -34.72
CA ARG A 279 -14.24 -49.29 -36.02
C ARG A 279 -13.24 -49.29 -37.16
N ILE A 280 -11.94 -49.25 -36.89
CA ILE A 280 -10.89 -48.95 -37.87
C ILE A 280 -9.75 -49.94 -37.80
N SER A 281 -8.88 -49.86 -36.79
CA SER A 281 -7.61 -50.60 -36.80
C SER A 281 -7.75 -52.03 -36.26
N GLY A 282 -8.68 -52.30 -35.34
CA GLY A 282 -8.75 -53.57 -34.61
C GLY A 282 -7.68 -53.73 -33.51
N HIS A 283 -6.71 -52.82 -33.44
CA HIS A 283 -5.63 -52.81 -32.46
C HIS A 283 -5.24 -51.38 -32.05
N ALA A 284 -4.64 -51.23 -30.87
CA ALA A 284 -4.39 -49.93 -30.24
C ALA A 284 -3.08 -49.23 -30.70
N ASP A 285 -2.32 -49.86 -31.58
CA ASP A 285 -1.03 -49.31 -32.04
C ASP A 285 -1.19 -47.95 -32.72
N GLY A 286 -0.33 -47.00 -32.35
CA GLY A 286 -0.34 -45.62 -32.87
C GLY A 286 -1.34 -44.68 -32.19
N LEU A 287 -2.18 -45.16 -31.26
CA LEU A 287 -3.08 -44.31 -30.48
C LEU A 287 -2.36 -43.65 -29.31
N LEU A 288 -2.62 -42.37 -29.12
CA LEU A 288 -2.00 -41.60 -28.04
C LEU A 288 -2.77 -41.77 -26.72
N ARG A 289 -2.03 -41.73 -25.62
CA ARG A 289 -2.55 -41.75 -24.24
C ARG A 289 -1.74 -40.80 -23.37
N LEU A 290 -2.37 -40.32 -22.30
CA LEU A 290 -1.64 -39.59 -21.26
C LEU A 290 -0.65 -40.53 -20.56
N SER A 291 0.43 -39.97 -20.03
CA SER A 291 1.41 -40.71 -19.24
C SER A 291 0.77 -41.27 -17.97
N ASP A 292 1.20 -42.46 -17.56
CA ASP A 292 0.72 -43.10 -16.33
C ASP A 292 0.98 -42.22 -15.08
N GLY A 293 0.06 -42.29 -14.12
CA GLY A 293 0.18 -41.60 -12.83
C GLY A 293 -0.07 -40.08 -12.86
N TRP A 294 -0.51 -39.50 -13.98
CA TRP A 294 -0.85 -38.08 -14.06
C TRP A 294 -1.96 -37.68 -13.06
N PHE A 295 -2.88 -38.59 -12.77
CA PHE A 295 -4.06 -38.33 -11.94
C PHE A 295 -3.82 -38.66 -10.46
N ASP A 296 -3.41 -39.89 -10.15
CA ASP A 296 -3.46 -40.51 -8.83
C ASP A 296 -2.08 -40.84 -8.23
N ALA A 297 -0.96 -40.58 -8.92
CA ALA A 297 0.35 -40.86 -8.37
C ALA A 297 0.57 -40.09 -7.04
N PRO A 298 0.97 -40.75 -5.94
CA PRO A 298 0.95 -40.14 -4.60
C PRO A 298 1.70 -38.80 -4.48
N ARG A 299 2.84 -38.67 -5.16
CA ARG A 299 3.69 -37.46 -5.09
C ARG A 299 3.44 -36.45 -6.20
N ARG A 300 3.13 -36.91 -7.41
CA ARG A 300 3.11 -36.08 -8.63
C ARG A 300 1.74 -36.00 -9.31
N GLY A 301 0.78 -36.84 -8.90
CA GLY A 301 -0.58 -36.84 -9.43
C GLY A 301 -1.29 -35.54 -9.08
N LEU A 302 -2.07 -35.03 -10.03
CA LEU A 302 -2.78 -33.77 -9.86
C LEU A 302 -3.80 -33.81 -8.72
N ARG A 303 -4.49 -34.94 -8.50
CA ARG A 303 -5.48 -35.08 -7.43
C ARG A 303 -4.83 -35.10 -6.04
N PRO A 304 -3.90 -36.01 -5.71
CA PRO A 304 -3.24 -36.00 -4.40
C PRO A 304 -2.51 -34.70 -4.08
N TRP A 305 -1.98 -34.01 -5.09
CA TRP A 305 -1.37 -32.69 -4.86
C TRP A 305 -2.43 -31.64 -4.52
N LEU A 306 -3.54 -31.56 -5.26
CA LEU A 306 -4.62 -30.63 -4.95
C LEU A 306 -5.21 -30.93 -3.56
N ASP A 307 -5.42 -32.19 -3.20
CA ASP A 307 -5.96 -32.59 -1.90
C ASP A 307 -5.06 -32.12 -0.74
N ARG A 308 -3.73 -32.17 -0.90
CA ARG A 308 -2.78 -31.61 0.09
C ARG A 308 -2.88 -30.09 0.20
N LEU A 309 -3.10 -29.39 -0.91
CA LEU A 309 -3.29 -27.94 -0.90
C LEU A 309 -4.62 -27.58 -0.24
N SER A 310 -5.71 -28.31 -0.52
CA SER A 310 -7.00 -28.12 0.13
C SER A 310 -6.90 -28.38 1.64
N ALA A 311 -6.26 -29.48 2.06
CA ALA A 311 -6.04 -29.78 3.47
C ALA A 311 -5.20 -28.71 4.19
N ALA A 312 -4.17 -28.17 3.53
CA ALA A 312 -3.42 -27.04 4.06
C ALA A 312 -4.29 -25.78 4.20
N GLY A 313 -5.17 -25.52 3.22
CA GLY A 313 -6.14 -24.42 3.31
C GLY A 313 -7.11 -24.59 4.49
N GLU A 314 -7.63 -25.80 4.71
CA GLU A 314 -8.49 -26.13 5.85
C GLU A 314 -7.78 -26.02 7.21
N ALA A 315 -6.47 -26.34 7.23
CA ALA A 315 -5.62 -26.16 8.42
C ALA A 315 -5.25 -24.70 8.71
N GLY A 316 -5.60 -23.77 7.82
CA GLY A 316 -5.25 -22.35 7.94
C GLY A 316 -3.88 -21.98 7.36
N ASP A 317 -3.16 -22.93 6.74
CA ASP A 317 -1.85 -22.75 6.10
C ASP A 317 -1.99 -22.13 4.69
N TRP A 318 -2.73 -21.03 4.58
CA TRP A 318 -3.07 -20.38 3.31
C TRP A 318 -1.84 -19.98 2.48
N ARG A 319 -0.70 -19.68 3.13
CA ARG A 319 0.56 -19.30 2.45
C ARG A 319 1.15 -20.46 1.65
N LEU A 320 1.09 -21.67 2.21
CA LEU A 320 1.53 -22.88 1.51
C LEU A 320 0.68 -23.07 0.26
N VAL A 321 -0.63 -22.85 0.37
CA VAL A 321 -1.54 -22.93 -0.77
C VAL A 321 -1.25 -21.85 -1.81
N ALA A 322 -1.11 -20.59 -1.39
CA ALA A 322 -0.79 -19.47 -2.29
C ALA A 322 0.50 -19.69 -3.07
N TYR A 323 1.50 -20.35 -2.46
CA TYR A 323 2.75 -20.73 -3.14
C TYR A 323 2.59 -21.95 -4.06
N GLY A 324 1.90 -22.99 -3.60
CA GLY A 324 1.79 -24.26 -4.32
C GLY A 324 0.79 -24.26 -5.48
N LEU A 325 -0.32 -23.52 -5.35
CA LEU A 325 -1.43 -23.54 -6.29
C LEU A 325 -1.07 -23.03 -7.70
N PRO A 326 -0.25 -21.96 -7.88
CA PRO A 326 0.19 -21.55 -9.21
C PRO A 326 1.00 -22.62 -9.94
N ALA A 327 1.86 -23.34 -9.22
CA ALA A 327 2.63 -24.43 -9.79
C ALA A 327 1.71 -25.59 -10.21
N TRP A 328 0.76 -25.95 -9.35
CA TRP A 328 -0.27 -26.95 -9.65
C TRP A 328 -1.07 -26.57 -10.90
N ARG A 329 -1.54 -25.32 -10.98
CA ARG A 329 -2.36 -24.80 -12.09
C ARG A 329 -1.61 -24.88 -13.42
N ARG A 330 -0.32 -24.52 -13.46
CA ARG A 330 0.52 -24.66 -14.66
C ARG A 330 0.60 -26.11 -15.14
N THR A 331 0.84 -27.05 -14.21
CA THR A 331 0.90 -28.48 -14.56
C THR A 331 -0.46 -29.01 -15.04
N ALA A 332 -1.56 -28.63 -14.38
CA ALA A 332 -2.91 -29.01 -14.79
C ALA A 332 -3.28 -28.46 -16.17
N GLN A 333 -2.95 -27.20 -16.48
CA GLN A 333 -3.16 -26.60 -17.79
C GLN A 333 -2.35 -27.29 -18.90
N ALA A 334 -1.07 -27.60 -18.65
CA ALA A 334 -0.25 -28.35 -19.59
C ALA A 334 -0.81 -29.77 -19.85
N THR A 335 -1.33 -30.41 -18.79
CA THR A 335 -1.97 -31.72 -18.90
C THR A 335 -3.28 -31.63 -19.67
N LEU A 336 -4.10 -30.59 -19.46
CA LEU A 336 -5.34 -30.34 -20.21
C LEU A 336 -5.07 -30.13 -21.71
N ALA A 337 -4.06 -29.34 -22.05
CA ALA A 337 -3.65 -29.10 -23.43
C ALA A 337 -3.24 -30.43 -24.09
N THR A 338 -2.41 -31.22 -23.41
CA THR A 338 -1.97 -32.54 -23.89
C THR A 338 -3.16 -33.50 -24.08
N ALA A 339 -4.07 -33.57 -23.11
CA ALA A 339 -5.26 -34.43 -23.17
C ALA A 339 -6.18 -34.05 -24.34
N THR A 340 -6.34 -32.75 -24.59
CA THR A 340 -7.12 -32.23 -25.72
C THR A 340 -6.48 -32.62 -27.05
N THR A 341 -5.18 -32.43 -27.21
CA THR A 341 -4.45 -32.85 -28.43
C THR A 341 -4.55 -34.36 -28.66
N ILE A 342 -4.46 -35.18 -27.60
CA ILE A 342 -4.65 -36.63 -27.70
C ILE A 342 -6.06 -36.96 -28.20
N ALA A 343 -7.09 -36.33 -27.64
CA ALA A 343 -8.47 -36.56 -28.05
C ALA A 343 -8.72 -36.18 -29.52
N GLU A 344 -8.17 -35.06 -29.97
CA GLU A 344 -8.25 -34.61 -31.36
C GLU A 344 -7.54 -35.55 -32.32
N THR A 345 -6.33 -35.99 -31.95
CA THR A 345 -5.51 -36.93 -32.73
C THR A 345 -6.20 -38.28 -32.86
N ASN A 346 -6.66 -38.85 -31.74
CA ASN A 346 -7.36 -40.14 -31.73
C ASN A 346 -8.70 -40.07 -32.48
N ALA A 347 -9.32 -38.90 -32.61
CA ALA A 347 -10.56 -38.75 -33.39
C ALA A 347 -10.32 -38.61 -34.91
N ALA A 348 -9.09 -38.34 -35.36
CA ALA A 348 -8.79 -38.11 -36.77
C ALA A 348 -9.11 -39.30 -37.69
N PRO A 349 -8.80 -40.56 -37.33
CA PRO A 349 -9.11 -41.71 -38.19
C PRO A 349 -10.62 -41.90 -38.41
N VAL A 350 -11.45 -41.69 -37.36
CA VAL A 350 -12.92 -41.80 -37.47
C VAL A 350 -13.49 -40.70 -38.34
N ARG A 351 -13.04 -39.46 -38.15
CA ARG A 351 -13.43 -38.35 -39.03
C ARG A 351 -13.06 -38.64 -40.48
N ARG A 352 -11.85 -39.15 -40.72
CA ARG A 352 -11.39 -39.53 -42.06
C ARG A 352 -12.28 -40.58 -42.69
N ARG A 353 -12.69 -41.61 -41.93
CA ARG A 353 -13.66 -42.62 -42.39
C ARG A 353 -14.97 -41.96 -42.81
N ASP A 354 -15.53 -41.10 -41.98
CA ASP A 354 -16.84 -40.48 -42.24
C ASP A 354 -16.78 -39.50 -43.43
N GLU A 355 -15.67 -38.77 -43.59
CA GLU A 355 -15.37 -37.97 -44.77
C GLU A 355 -15.32 -38.82 -46.05
N LEU A 356 -14.61 -39.94 -46.04
CA LEU A 356 -14.53 -40.85 -47.20
C LEU A 356 -15.91 -41.42 -47.57
N ARG A 357 -16.76 -41.74 -46.57
CA ARG A 357 -18.14 -42.17 -46.81
C ARG A 357 -18.98 -41.05 -47.42
N GLY A 358 -18.84 -39.81 -46.94
CA GLY A 358 -19.50 -38.64 -47.50
C GLY A 358 -19.08 -38.38 -48.95
N LEU A 359 -17.77 -38.42 -49.21
CA LEU A 359 -17.19 -38.24 -50.54
C LEU A 359 -17.69 -39.30 -51.52
N LEU A 360 -17.65 -40.58 -51.13
CA LEU A 360 -18.14 -41.68 -51.97
C LEU A 360 -19.62 -41.50 -52.33
N ARG A 361 -20.46 -41.12 -51.36
CA ARG A 361 -21.90 -40.82 -51.60
C ARG A 361 -22.07 -39.65 -52.57
N ALA A 362 -21.29 -38.57 -52.40
CA ALA A 362 -21.35 -37.40 -53.27
C ALA A 362 -20.91 -37.73 -54.71
N LEU A 363 -19.83 -38.50 -54.87
CA LEU A 363 -19.36 -38.98 -56.17
C LEU A 363 -20.42 -39.86 -56.85
N ARG A 364 -21.08 -40.75 -56.11
CA ARG A 364 -22.17 -41.59 -56.62
C ARG A 364 -23.35 -40.75 -57.11
N ALA A 365 -23.75 -39.74 -56.34
CA ALA A 365 -24.81 -38.81 -56.74
C ALA A 365 -24.43 -37.99 -57.99
N LYS A 366 -23.15 -37.61 -58.14
CA LYS A 366 -22.63 -36.93 -59.34
C LYS A 366 -22.68 -37.84 -60.57
N ALA A 367 -22.28 -39.10 -60.45
CA ALA A 367 -22.39 -40.10 -61.51
C ALA A 367 -23.85 -40.25 -61.99
N GLY A 368 -24.81 -40.33 -61.06
CA GLY A 368 -26.24 -40.39 -61.39
C GLY A 368 -26.72 -39.17 -62.18
N ARG A 369 -26.39 -37.95 -61.74
CA ARG A 369 -26.77 -36.70 -62.44
C ARG A 369 -26.15 -36.53 -63.82
N THR A 370 -25.04 -37.20 -64.10
CA THR A 370 -24.33 -37.14 -65.40
C THR A 370 -24.72 -38.26 -66.34
N GLY A 371 -25.72 -39.09 -65.98
CA GLY A 371 -26.16 -40.23 -66.78
C GLY A 371 -25.19 -41.42 -66.76
N LEU A 372 -24.14 -41.35 -65.93
CA LEU A 372 -23.11 -42.38 -65.79
C LEU A 372 -23.41 -43.37 -64.66
N GLY A 373 -24.56 -43.26 -64.01
CA GLY A 373 -24.96 -44.09 -62.87
C GLY A 373 -25.13 -45.58 -63.21
N GLU A 374 -25.43 -45.90 -64.47
CA GLU A 374 -25.63 -47.28 -64.97
C GLU A 374 -24.37 -47.86 -65.62
N SER A 375 -23.25 -47.12 -65.62
CA SER A 375 -22.00 -47.60 -66.20
C SER A 375 -21.42 -48.76 -65.39
N ALA A 376 -21.36 -49.94 -65.99
CA ALA A 376 -20.78 -51.14 -65.38
C ALA A 376 -19.32 -50.94 -64.96
N ALA A 377 -18.54 -50.14 -65.70
CA ALA A 377 -17.15 -49.83 -65.39
C ALA A 377 -17.01 -48.95 -64.12
N LEU A 378 -17.94 -48.00 -63.91
CA LEU A 378 -17.99 -47.20 -62.69
C LEU A 378 -18.54 -47.99 -61.51
N GLU A 379 -19.48 -48.90 -61.75
CA GLU A 379 -19.97 -49.80 -60.70
C GLU A 379 -18.88 -50.73 -60.18
N ALA A 380 -18.03 -51.25 -61.07
CA ALA A 380 -16.89 -52.11 -60.72
C ALA A 380 -15.85 -51.41 -59.83
N SER A 381 -15.76 -50.07 -59.88
CA SER A 381 -14.90 -49.28 -58.99
C SER A 381 -15.63 -48.78 -57.73
N TYR A 382 -16.94 -48.58 -57.80
CA TYR A 382 -17.77 -48.17 -56.66
C TYR A 382 -17.96 -49.29 -55.62
N ALA A 383 -18.32 -50.50 -56.06
CA ALA A 383 -18.67 -51.59 -55.14
C ALA A 383 -17.53 -51.99 -54.17
N PRO A 384 -16.25 -52.09 -54.62
CA PRO A 384 -15.13 -52.35 -53.71
C PRO A 384 -14.92 -51.22 -52.69
N ALA A 385 -15.08 -49.95 -53.09
CA ALA A 385 -14.94 -48.81 -52.19
C ALA A 385 -16.05 -48.80 -51.11
N LEU A 386 -17.29 -49.12 -51.51
CA LEU A 386 -18.41 -49.26 -50.59
C LEU A 386 -18.20 -50.41 -49.60
N ALA A 387 -17.75 -51.57 -50.08
CA ALA A 387 -17.47 -52.73 -49.26
C ALA A 387 -16.35 -52.44 -48.23
N ALA A 388 -15.26 -51.80 -48.67
CA ALA A 388 -14.16 -51.42 -47.79
C ALA A 388 -14.62 -50.47 -46.66
N LEU A 389 -15.38 -49.43 -46.99
CA LEU A 389 -15.90 -48.46 -46.00
C LEU A 389 -17.05 -49.01 -45.12
N GLY A 390 -17.66 -50.12 -45.54
CA GLY A 390 -18.73 -50.83 -44.83
C GLY A 390 -18.24 -51.86 -43.81
N SER A 391 -16.97 -52.27 -43.88
CA SER A 391 -16.36 -53.25 -42.97
C SER A 391 -16.09 -52.68 -41.56
N ALA A 392 -15.82 -53.56 -40.60
CA ALA A 392 -15.31 -53.22 -39.27
C ALA A 392 -14.51 -54.41 -38.73
N PRO A 393 -13.20 -54.28 -38.46
CA PRO A 393 -12.34 -53.10 -38.64
C PRO A 393 -12.15 -52.68 -40.11
N ILE A 394 -11.73 -51.44 -40.37
CA ILE A 394 -11.50 -50.85 -41.72
C ILE A 394 -10.02 -50.54 -41.93
N ASP A 395 -9.47 -51.07 -43.02
CA ASP A 395 -8.22 -50.58 -43.60
C ASP A 395 -8.46 -49.23 -44.30
N LEU A 396 -8.16 -48.13 -43.59
CA LEU A 396 -8.37 -46.76 -44.09
C LEU A 396 -7.54 -46.45 -45.33
N ASP A 397 -6.29 -46.91 -45.40
CA ASP A 397 -5.39 -46.65 -46.53
C ASP A 397 -5.92 -47.33 -47.79
N ARG A 398 -6.41 -48.57 -47.65
CA ARG A 398 -7.07 -49.27 -48.75
C ARG A 398 -8.38 -48.58 -49.15
N ALA A 399 -9.20 -48.19 -48.18
CA ALA A 399 -10.46 -47.51 -48.46
C ALA A 399 -10.23 -46.18 -49.22
N GLU A 400 -9.24 -45.40 -48.82
CA GLU A 400 -8.88 -44.14 -49.48
C GLU A 400 -8.42 -44.35 -50.93
N LYS A 401 -7.55 -45.34 -51.17
CA LYS A 401 -7.12 -45.70 -52.53
C LYS A 401 -8.30 -46.09 -53.42
N LEU A 402 -9.26 -46.86 -52.90
CA LEU A 402 -10.44 -47.29 -53.64
C LEU A 402 -11.40 -46.13 -53.95
N VAL A 403 -11.63 -45.22 -53.00
CA VAL A 403 -12.45 -44.01 -53.22
C VAL A 403 -11.81 -43.12 -54.28
N ARG A 404 -10.47 -42.95 -54.24
CA ARG A 404 -9.73 -42.17 -55.25
C ARG A 404 -9.81 -42.79 -56.63
N ALA A 405 -9.64 -44.11 -56.73
CA ALA A 405 -9.80 -44.84 -57.99
C ALA A 405 -11.20 -44.65 -58.60
N TYR A 406 -12.26 -44.66 -57.78
CA TYR A 406 -13.62 -44.36 -58.24
C TYR A 406 -13.76 -42.90 -58.72
N ALA A 407 -13.18 -41.94 -58.00
CA ALA A 407 -13.18 -40.53 -58.41
C ALA A 407 -12.47 -40.32 -59.76
N ASP A 408 -11.31 -40.93 -59.95
CA ASP A 408 -10.52 -40.85 -61.18
C ASP A 408 -11.26 -41.50 -62.36
N ALA A 409 -11.87 -42.67 -62.14
CA ALA A 409 -12.71 -43.32 -63.15
C ALA A 409 -13.91 -42.45 -63.55
N LEU A 410 -14.57 -41.79 -62.58
CA LEU A 410 -15.68 -40.89 -62.85
C LEU A 410 -15.24 -39.65 -63.66
N LEU A 411 -14.06 -39.11 -63.37
CA LEU A 411 -13.49 -37.98 -64.12
C LEU A 411 -13.14 -38.38 -65.55
N ALA A 412 -12.52 -39.55 -65.74
CA ALA A 412 -12.19 -40.07 -67.07
C ALA A 412 -13.43 -40.38 -67.92
N ALA A 413 -14.54 -40.82 -67.30
CA ALA A 413 -15.80 -41.12 -67.97
C ALA A 413 -16.67 -39.87 -68.23
N ALA A 414 -16.41 -38.76 -67.56
CA ALA A 414 -17.16 -37.53 -67.77
C ALA A 414 -16.75 -36.90 -69.11
N PRO A 415 -17.69 -36.62 -70.03
CA PRO A 415 -17.36 -36.00 -71.30
C PRO A 415 -16.78 -34.60 -71.08
N ALA A 416 -15.68 -34.27 -71.78
CA ALA A 416 -15.07 -32.94 -71.78
C ALA A 416 -16.06 -31.91 -72.35
N ARG A 417 -16.95 -31.37 -71.51
CA ARG A 417 -17.81 -30.24 -71.87
C ARG A 417 -17.06 -28.94 -71.57
N TYR A 418 -16.24 -28.50 -72.53
CA TYR A 418 -16.04 -27.08 -72.78
C TYR A 418 -17.03 -26.70 -73.87
N PRO A 419 -18.07 -25.88 -73.63
CA PRO A 419 -18.77 -25.27 -74.73
C PRO A 419 -17.80 -24.27 -75.36
N ALA A 420 -17.43 -24.50 -76.62
CA ALA A 420 -16.85 -23.48 -77.46
C ALA A 420 -17.76 -22.24 -77.39
N ARG A 421 -17.18 -21.08 -77.06
CA ARG A 421 -17.82 -19.78 -77.27
C ARG A 421 -18.24 -19.72 -78.75
N PRO A 422 -19.50 -19.42 -79.09
CA PRO A 422 -19.81 -19.04 -80.45
C PRO A 422 -19.09 -17.71 -80.73
N GLU A 423 -18.27 -17.72 -81.77
CA GLU A 423 -17.69 -16.54 -82.38
C GLU A 423 -18.83 -15.58 -82.78
N GLU A 424 -18.76 -14.35 -82.26
CA GLU A 424 -19.47 -13.20 -82.82
C GLU A 424 -18.95 -12.99 -84.25
N HIS A 425 -19.80 -13.24 -85.24
CA HIS A 425 -19.63 -12.69 -86.58
C HIS A 425 -20.65 -11.59 -86.82
N ALA A 426 -20.10 -10.48 -87.31
CA ALA A 426 -20.68 -9.19 -87.66
C ALA A 426 -21.75 -9.25 -88.75
#